data_AF-A0AAJ7WFN0-F1
#
_entry.id   AF-A0AAJ7WFN0-F1
#
_cell.length_a   1.000
_cell.length_b   1.000
_cell.length_c   1.000
_cell.angle_alpha   90.00
_cell.angle_beta   90.00
_cell.angle_gamma   90.00
#
_symmetry.space_group_name_H-M   'P 1'
#
loop_
_entity.id
_entity.type
_entity.pdbx_description
1 polymer ?
#
loop_
_entity_poly.entity_id
_entity_poly.type
_entity_poly.pdbx_seq_one_letter_code
_entity_poly.pdbx_strand_id
1 'polypeptide(L)'
;MKRRMSKTMQGVVNVNYVASRARMLAKFVVQQMSGPDPLIKCVDHQLEIHLREIKDSIETSVIPIGMLRVGSYFERALLFKVIADRVHLPTALVRGEYGKAWVEIAVPQTKSAVEEDIFHPYLHRSADCPEFITVYEPLQPLKQYLVERKSQLGQMENVMSKDTMLEDNSSSVFPTKLLKPNFIVDLMEFPGDLIPIGSRRARSYCEKKLSCDILCSDDT
;
A
#
# COMPACT_ATOMS: atom_id res chain seq x y z
N MET A 1 14.25 29.36 28.72
CA MET A 1 14.95 28.13 28.25
C MET A 1 14.26 27.65 26.97
N LYS A 2 14.83 27.88 25.78
CA LYS A 2 14.19 27.53 24.49
C LYS A 2 14.41 26.04 24.20
N ARG A 3 13.33 25.25 24.15
CA ARG A 3 13.37 23.84 23.74
C ARG A 3 13.75 23.77 22.26
N ARG A 4 14.90 23.16 21.95
CA ARG A 4 15.33 22.84 20.59
C ARG A 4 14.49 21.66 20.11
N MET A 5 13.44 21.92 19.34
CA MET A 5 12.66 20.85 18.70
C MET A 5 13.58 20.12 17.73
N SER A 6 13.74 18.81 17.92
CA SER A 6 14.47 17.94 16.99
C SER A 6 13.81 18.04 15.62
N LYS A 7 14.57 18.47 14.61
CA LYS A 7 14.13 18.55 13.22
C LYS A 7 13.82 17.12 12.77
N THR A 8 12.55 16.74 12.64
CA THR A 8 12.14 15.48 12.02
C THR A 8 12.76 15.45 10.62
N MET A 9 13.66 14.50 10.35
CA MET A 9 14.27 14.35 9.02
C MET A 9 13.22 13.85 8.04
N GLN A 10 12.43 14.76 7.50
CA GLN A 10 11.48 14.50 6.42
C GLN A 10 12.23 13.97 5.19
N GLY A 11 11.71 12.91 4.57
CA GLY A 11 12.19 12.42 3.27
C GLY A 11 13.14 11.22 3.32
N VAL A 12 13.13 10.46 4.40
CA VAL A 12 14.01 9.31 4.62
C VAL A 12 13.20 8.04 4.79
N VAL A 13 13.57 6.97 4.08
CA VAL A 13 12.86 5.68 4.11
C VAL A 13 13.84 4.56 4.40
N ASN A 14 13.44 3.65 5.29
CA ASN A 14 14.15 2.38 5.47
C ASN A 14 13.87 1.49 4.26
N VAL A 15 14.92 1.27 3.47
CA VAL A 15 14.88 0.55 2.20
C VAL A 15 14.36 -0.87 2.33
N ASN A 16 14.65 -1.54 3.45
CA ASN A 16 14.30 -2.94 3.67
C ASN A 16 12.79 -3.17 3.77
N TYR A 17 12.00 -2.11 4.01
CA TYR A 17 10.54 -2.22 4.18
C TYR A 17 9.75 -1.61 3.02
N VAL A 18 10.40 -1.06 1.98
CA VAL A 18 9.69 -0.39 0.89
C VAL A 18 8.77 -1.37 0.16
N ALA A 19 9.29 -2.54 -0.22
CA ALA A 19 8.53 -3.54 -0.96
C ALA A 19 7.37 -4.13 -0.13
N SER A 20 7.66 -4.58 1.11
CA SER A 20 6.65 -5.15 2.00
C SER A 20 5.55 -4.16 2.38
N ARG A 21 5.87 -2.90 2.64
CA ARG A 21 4.86 -1.85 2.90
C ARG A 21 4.01 -1.54 1.67
N ALA A 22 4.63 -1.49 0.48
CA ALA A 22 3.88 -1.29 -0.76
C ALA A 22 2.92 -2.44 -1.03
N ARG A 23 3.39 -3.69 -0.87
CA ARG A 23 2.57 -4.92 -0.95
C ARG A 23 1.35 -4.85 -0.02
N MET A 24 1.57 -4.50 1.24
CA MET A 24 0.52 -4.40 2.24
C MET A 24 -0.49 -3.30 1.90
N LEU A 25 0.02 -2.11 1.55
CA LEU A 25 -0.83 -0.97 1.22
C LEU A 25 -1.71 -1.25 -0.01
N ALA A 26 -1.16 -1.92 -1.01
CA ALA A 26 -1.91 -2.29 -2.21
C ALA A 26 -3.09 -3.22 -1.88
N LYS A 27 -2.87 -4.26 -1.07
CA LYS A 27 -3.93 -5.17 -0.61
C LYS A 27 -5.00 -4.41 0.18
N PHE A 28 -4.59 -3.52 1.08
CA PHE A 28 -5.51 -2.67 1.83
C PHE A 28 -6.37 -1.78 0.92
N VAL A 29 -5.76 -1.08 -0.03
CA VAL A 29 -6.46 -0.19 -0.97
C VAL A 29 -7.50 -0.95 -1.78
N VAL A 30 -7.13 -2.11 -2.32
CA VAL A 30 -8.06 -2.95 -3.08
C VAL A 30 -9.23 -3.36 -2.19
N GLN A 31 -8.97 -3.86 -0.98
CA GLN A 31 -10.02 -4.23 -0.04
C GLN A 31 -10.98 -3.07 0.30
N GLN A 32 -10.47 -1.83 0.43
CA GLN A 32 -11.31 -0.66 0.70
C GLN A 32 -12.15 -0.21 -0.51
N MET A 33 -11.73 -0.53 -1.73
CA MET A 33 -12.34 -0.08 -2.98
C MET A 33 -12.85 -1.23 -3.87
N SER A 34 -13.13 -2.39 -3.28
CA SER A 34 -13.63 -3.59 -3.97
C SER A 34 -15.15 -3.59 -4.18
N GLY A 35 -15.88 -2.68 -3.57
CA GLY A 35 -17.35 -2.69 -3.54
C GLY A 35 -17.93 -3.70 -2.54
N PRO A 36 -19.26 -3.65 -2.33
CA PRO A 36 -19.97 -4.57 -1.44
C PRO A 36 -20.29 -5.92 -2.09
N ASP A 37 -20.39 -5.98 -3.42
CA ASP A 37 -20.82 -7.18 -4.16
C ASP A 37 -19.66 -7.78 -4.98
N PRO A 38 -19.15 -8.97 -4.60
CA PRO A 38 -18.09 -9.66 -5.32
C PRO A 38 -18.58 -10.37 -6.61
N LEU A 39 -19.88 -10.43 -6.87
CA LEU A 39 -20.46 -11.15 -8.02
C LEU A 39 -20.51 -10.30 -9.30
N ILE A 40 -20.41 -8.97 -9.18
CA ILE A 40 -20.44 -8.09 -10.34
C ILE A 40 -19.07 -8.10 -11.02
N LYS A 41 -19.10 -8.36 -12.34
CA LYS A 41 -17.88 -8.67 -13.11
C LYS A 41 -17.20 -7.45 -13.75
N CYS A 42 -17.94 -6.37 -14.05
CA CYS A 42 -17.35 -5.14 -14.61
C CYS A 42 -17.23 -4.07 -13.51
N VAL A 43 -16.00 -3.92 -13.01
CA VAL A 43 -15.66 -2.90 -11.99
C VAL A 43 -15.94 -1.49 -12.51
N ASP A 44 -15.74 -1.21 -13.79
CA ASP A 44 -15.95 0.13 -14.35
C ASP A 44 -17.44 0.54 -14.31
N HIS A 45 -18.35 -0.40 -14.57
CA HIS A 45 -19.79 -0.14 -14.49
C HIS A 45 -20.25 0.06 -13.04
N GLN A 46 -19.77 -0.78 -12.10
CA GLN A 46 -20.02 -0.56 -10.67
C GLN A 46 -19.53 0.79 -10.20
N LEU A 47 -18.32 1.17 -10.63
CA LEU A 47 -17.74 2.45 -10.29
C LEU A 47 -18.61 3.59 -10.83
N GLU A 48 -19.09 3.48 -12.06
CA GLU A 48 -19.95 4.49 -12.66
C GLU A 48 -21.26 4.68 -11.87
N ILE A 49 -21.93 3.58 -11.50
CA ILE A 49 -23.12 3.61 -10.65
C ILE A 49 -22.80 4.25 -9.30
N HIS A 50 -21.75 3.78 -8.63
CA HIS A 50 -21.31 4.27 -7.32
C HIS A 50 -21.00 5.77 -7.34
N LEU A 51 -20.35 6.25 -8.40
CA LEU A 51 -20.06 7.67 -8.61
C LEU A 51 -21.35 8.49 -8.79
N ARG A 52 -22.35 7.97 -9.51
CA ARG A 52 -23.65 8.66 -9.67
C ARG A 52 -24.39 8.74 -8.34
N GLU A 53 -24.49 7.63 -7.62
CA GLU A 53 -25.15 7.57 -6.31
C GLU A 53 -24.53 8.56 -5.31
N ILE A 54 -23.19 8.65 -5.25
CA ILE A 54 -22.55 9.65 -4.38
C ILE A 54 -22.89 11.06 -4.83
N LYS A 55 -22.76 11.38 -6.12
CA LYS A 55 -23.04 12.72 -6.65
C LYS A 55 -24.46 13.17 -6.32
N ASP A 56 -25.42 12.26 -6.47
CA ASP A 56 -26.82 12.52 -6.15
C ASP A 56 -27.00 12.74 -4.63
N SER A 57 -26.26 12.00 -3.80
CA SER A 57 -26.31 12.16 -2.33
C SER A 57 -25.64 13.42 -1.81
N ILE A 58 -24.59 13.94 -2.44
CA ILE A 58 -23.83 15.12 -1.97
C ILE A 58 -24.12 16.39 -2.77
N GLU A 59 -24.93 16.29 -3.82
CA GLU A 59 -25.33 17.39 -4.71
C GLU A 59 -24.14 18.17 -5.32
N THR A 60 -23.00 17.51 -5.52
CA THR A 60 -21.81 18.11 -6.14
C THR A 60 -21.00 17.11 -6.97
N SER A 61 -20.28 17.62 -7.95
CA SER A 61 -19.36 16.83 -8.78
C SER A 61 -18.01 16.55 -8.10
N VAL A 62 -17.72 17.22 -6.96
CA VAL A 62 -16.48 17.02 -6.20
C VAL A 62 -16.68 15.91 -5.17
N ILE A 63 -16.21 14.70 -5.52
CA ILE A 63 -16.33 13.51 -4.67
C ILE A 63 -15.08 13.37 -3.78
N PRO A 64 -15.23 13.35 -2.45
CA PRO A 64 -14.14 13.00 -1.55
C PRO A 64 -13.71 11.54 -1.73
N ILE A 65 -12.41 11.29 -1.86
CA ILE A 65 -11.86 9.92 -2.03
C ILE A 65 -12.30 8.94 -0.94
N GLY A 66 -12.56 9.42 0.28
CA GLY A 66 -13.01 8.60 1.41
C GLY A 66 -14.43 8.08 1.30
N MET A 67 -15.25 8.61 0.38
CA MET A 67 -16.61 8.11 0.11
C MET A 67 -16.62 7.00 -0.95
N LEU A 68 -15.52 6.82 -1.69
CA LEU A 68 -15.44 5.78 -2.71
C LEU A 68 -15.25 4.41 -2.06
N ARG A 69 -16.19 3.51 -2.36
CA ARG A 69 -16.19 2.09 -1.93
C ARG A 69 -15.90 1.15 -3.10
N VAL A 70 -16.06 1.64 -4.32
CA VAL A 70 -15.67 0.98 -5.57
C VAL A 70 -14.61 1.85 -6.25
N GLY A 71 -13.59 1.24 -6.83
CA GLY A 71 -12.55 1.95 -7.56
C GLY A 71 -11.97 1.10 -8.69
N SER A 72 -11.64 1.74 -9.80
CA SER A 72 -10.90 1.15 -10.92
C SER A 72 -9.45 1.63 -10.87
N TYR A 73 -8.76 1.65 -12.01
CA TYR A 73 -7.36 2.07 -12.16
C TYR A 73 -7.06 3.39 -11.45
N PHE A 74 -7.83 4.44 -11.74
CA PHE A 74 -7.53 5.78 -11.26
C PHE A 74 -7.80 5.95 -9.76
N GLU A 75 -8.97 5.52 -9.28
CA GLU A 75 -9.38 5.70 -7.89
C GLU A 75 -8.46 4.94 -6.95
N ARG A 76 -8.14 3.68 -7.29
CA ARG A 76 -7.22 2.85 -6.49
C ARG A 76 -5.81 3.43 -6.49
N ALA A 77 -5.29 3.86 -7.64
CA ALA A 77 -3.98 4.48 -7.72
C ALA A 77 -3.91 5.79 -6.91
N LEU A 78 -4.99 6.59 -6.94
CA LEU A 78 -5.09 7.84 -6.20
C LEU A 78 -5.11 7.59 -4.68
N LEU A 79 -5.95 6.66 -4.20
CA LEU A 79 -5.99 6.32 -2.77
C LEU A 79 -4.64 5.76 -2.29
N PHE A 80 -4.04 4.85 -3.07
CA PHE A 80 -2.71 4.34 -2.78
C PHE A 80 -1.70 5.47 -2.65
N LYS A 81 -1.66 6.39 -3.62
CA LYS A 81 -0.71 7.51 -3.62
C LYS A 81 -0.88 8.40 -2.39
N VAL A 82 -2.12 8.75 -2.05
CA VAL A 82 -2.41 9.59 -0.88
C VAL A 82 -1.89 8.94 0.40
N ILE A 83 -2.13 7.64 0.61
CA ILE A 83 -1.64 6.95 1.80
C ILE A 83 -0.12 6.76 1.76
N ALA A 84 0.43 6.40 0.59
CA ALA A 84 1.86 6.22 0.38
C ALA A 84 2.66 7.47 0.75
N ASP A 85 2.17 8.66 0.40
CA ASP A 85 2.81 9.93 0.75
C ASP A 85 2.84 10.18 2.27
N ARG A 86 1.78 9.77 2.98
CA ARG A 86 1.70 9.86 4.45
C ARG A 86 2.67 8.93 5.16
N VAL A 87 2.93 7.75 4.60
CA VAL A 87 3.91 6.77 5.13
C VAL A 87 5.29 6.89 4.48
N HIS A 88 5.49 7.93 3.67
CA HIS A 88 6.73 8.28 2.99
C HIS A 88 7.27 7.21 2.03
N LEU A 89 6.41 6.46 1.34
CA LEU A 89 6.90 5.55 0.29
C LEU A 89 7.35 6.34 -0.95
N PRO A 90 8.46 5.93 -1.61
CA PRO A 90 8.99 6.60 -2.80
C PRO A 90 8.19 6.23 -4.05
N THR A 91 6.98 6.78 -4.16
CA THR A 91 6.02 6.44 -5.21
C THR A 91 5.68 7.65 -6.07
N ALA A 92 5.21 7.42 -7.29
CA ALA A 92 4.68 8.43 -8.18
C ALA A 92 3.35 7.94 -8.76
N LEU A 93 2.36 8.84 -8.85
CA LEU A 93 1.11 8.58 -9.56
C LEU A 93 1.32 8.98 -11.03
N VAL A 94 1.12 8.03 -11.92
CA VAL A 94 1.21 8.28 -13.37
C VAL A 94 -0.19 8.22 -13.95
N ARG A 95 -0.58 9.27 -14.68
CA ARG A 95 -1.84 9.31 -15.43
C ARG A 95 -1.57 8.84 -16.86
N GLY A 96 -2.30 7.81 -17.26
CA GLY A 96 -2.36 7.34 -18.64
C GLY A 96 -3.52 7.97 -19.40
N GLU A 97 -3.82 7.37 -20.54
CA GLU A 97 -4.96 7.74 -21.38
C GLU A 97 -6.26 7.10 -20.89
N TYR A 98 -7.41 7.57 -21.39
CA TYR A 98 -8.74 6.99 -21.15
C TYR A 98 -9.09 6.79 -19.66
N GLY A 99 -8.68 7.72 -18.79
CA GLY A 99 -8.98 7.66 -17.37
C GLY A 99 -8.17 6.60 -16.60
N LYS A 100 -7.14 6.00 -17.20
CA LYS A 100 -6.24 5.10 -16.48
C LYS A 100 -5.20 5.84 -15.65
N ALA A 101 -4.82 5.26 -14.53
CA ALA A 101 -3.62 5.65 -13.81
C ALA A 101 -3.03 4.45 -13.08
N TRP A 102 -1.76 4.56 -12.71
CA TRP A 102 -1.05 3.56 -11.94
C TRP A 102 -0.04 4.22 -11.01
N VAL A 103 0.50 3.42 -10.10
CA VAL A 103 1.54 3.86 -9.18
C VAL A 103 2.85 3.22 -9.55
N GLU A 104 3.85 4.05 -9.83
CA GLU A 104 5.23 3.63 -9.92
C GLU A 104 5.92 3.77 -8.56
N ILE A 105 6.81 2.84 -8.24
CA ILE A 105 7.55 2.82 -6.98
C ILE A 105 9.04 2.57 -7.23
N ALA A 106 9.88 3.25 -6.46
CA ALA A 106 11.30 3.01 -6.43
C ALA A 106 11.67 2.08 -5.28
N VAL A 107 12.04 0.84 -5.61
CA VAL A 107 12.51 -0.18 -4.67
C VAL A 107 14.01 -0.36 -4.85
N PRO A 108 14.85 0.13 -3.93
CA PRO A 108 16.29 -0.04 -4.03
C PRO A 108 16.69 -1.51 -3.87
N GLN A 109 17.66 -1.96 -4.65
CA GLN A 109 18.15 -3.34 -4.58
C GLN A 109 19.10 -3.49 -3.39
N THR A 110 18.68 -4.21 -2.35
CA THR A 110 19.54 -4.57 -1.22
C THR A 110 20.11 -5.97 -1.43
N LYS A 111 21.42 -6.13 -1.19
CA LYS A 111 22.09 -7.44 -1.20
C LYS A 111 21.72 -8.15 0.11
N SER A 112 20.66 -8.96 0.07
CA SER A 112 20.16 -9.93 1.06
C SER A 112 19.78 -9.46 2.49
N ALA A 113 18.52 -9.69 2.85
CA ALA A 113 18.13 -10.61 3.92
C ALA A 113 16.68 -11.06 3.66
N VAL A 114 16.41 -12.34 3.89
CA VAL A 114 15.12 -13.02 3.64
C VAL A 114 13.99 -12.26 4.36
N GLU A 115 12.95 -11.87 3.62
CA GLU A 115 11.74 -11.25 4.18
C GLU A 115 10.95 -12.32 4.96
N GLU A 116 10.90 -12.20 6.29
CA GLU A 116 9.85 -12.87 7.08
C GLU A 116 8.67 -11.89 7.23
N ASP A 117 7.51 -12.30 6.72
CA ASP A 117 6.23 -11.58 6.75
C ASP A 117 5.68 -11.47 8.19
N ILE A 118 6.26 -10.59 9.01
CA ILE A 118 5.86 -10.39 10.42
C ILE A 118 4.47 -9.71 10.56
N PHE A 119 3.89 -9.20 9.47
CA PHE A 119 2.68 -8.36 9.52
C PHE A 119 1.35 -9.06 9.23
N HIS A 120 1.36 -10.40 9.14
CA HIS A 120 0.14 -11.20 8.98
C HIS A 120 -0.99 -10.98 10.04
N PRO A 121 -0.75 -10.50 11.29
CA PRO A 121 -1.82 -10.37 12.27
C PRO A 121 -2.88 -9.31 11.96
N TYR A 122 -2.58 -8.32 11.11
CA TYR A 122 -3.52 -7.22 10.83
C TYR A 122 -4.51 -7.51 9.70
N LEU A 123 -4.27 -8.57 8.93
CA LEU A 123 -5.12 -8.93 7.78
C LEU A 123 -6.25 -9.89 8.13
N HIS A 124 -6.24 -10.48 9.34
CA HIS A 124 -7.33 -11.32 9.83
C HIS A 124 -8.15 -10.56 10.88
N ARG A 125 -8.91 -9.55 10.44
CA ARG A 125 -9.98 -8.97 11.25
C ARG A 125 -11.31 -9.39 10.64
N SER A 126 -12.05 -10.18 11.41
CA SER A 126 -13.33 -10.82 11.10
C SER A 126 -14.36 -9.87 10.49
N ALA A 127 -15.26 -10.40 9.66
CA ALA A 127 -16.28 -9.68 8.89
C ALA A 127 -17.40 -9.01 9.70
N ASP A 128 -17.25 -8.89 11.02
CA ASP A 128 -18.17 -8.14 11.88
C ASP A 128 -17.44 -6.91 12.43
N CYS A 129 -17.61 -5.76 11.77
CA CYS A 129 -17.22 -4.46 12.34
C CYS A 129 -18.39 -3.47 12.17
N PRO A 130 -18.87 -2.85 13.26
CA PRO A 130 -19.89 -1.82 13.18
C PRO A 130 -19.34 -0.52 12.60
N GLU A 131 -20.24 0.27 12.02
CA GLU A 131 -19.99 1.56 11.39
C GLU A 131 -19.18 2.53 12.27
N PHE A 132 -18.25 3.23 11.62
CA PHE A 132 -17.49 4.40 12.08
C PHE A 132 -16.39 4.17 13.14
N ILE A 133 -15.15 4.46 12.75
CA ILE A 133 -14.01 4.60 13.66
C ILE A 133 -13.95 6.07 14.14
N THR A 134 -14.34 6.31 15.39
CA THR A 134 -14.01 7.54 16.12
C THR A 134 -12.50 7.61 16.33
N VAL A 135 -11.88 8.71 15.89
CA VAL A 135 -10.44 8.97 16.08
C VAL A 135 -10.17 9.50 17.49
N TYR A 136 -10.54 8.77 18.55
CA TYR A 136 -10.12 9.11 19.92
C TYR A 136 -10.15 7.87 20.81
N GLU A 137 -9.04 7.12 20.87
CA GLU A 137 -8.68 6.41 22.10
C GLU A 137 -7.16 6.08 22.12
N PRO A 138 -6.46 6.23 23.27
CA PRO A 138 -5.01 6.10 23.32
C PRO A 138 -4.57 4.63 23.40
N LEU A 139 -3.66 4.23 22.51
CA LEU A 139 -3.01 2.91 22.54
C LEU A 139 -2.19 2.73 23.83
N GLN A 140 -2.54 1.73 24.63
CA GLN A 140 -1.76 1.36 25.83
C GLN A 140 -0.42 0.67 25.46
N PRO A 141 0.63 0.76 26.32
CA PRO A 141 2.00 0.46 25.90
C PRO A 141 2.32 -1.04 25.79
N LEU A 142 2.87 -1.39 24.62
CA LEU A 142 3.44 -2.67 24.17
C LEU A 142 4.69 -3.15 24.95
N LYS A 143 4.83 -2.81 26.23
CA LYS A 143 6.01 -3.17 27.06
C LYS A 143 5.86 -4.50 27.80
N GLN A 144 4.64 -4.92 28.12
CA GLN A 144 4.40 -6.11 28.94
C GLN A 144 4.72 -7.42 28.18
N TYR A 145 4.47 -7.46 26.87
CA TYR A 145 4.55 -8.69 26.07
C TYR A 145 5.99 -9.11 25.71
N LEU A 146 6.94 -8.17 25.66
CA LEU A 146 8.34 -8.46 25.32
C LEU A 146 9.15 -9.07 26.49
N VAL A 147 8.61 -9.02 27.71
CA VAL A 147 9.29 -9.53 28.92
C VAL A 147 9.17 -11.06 29.02
N GLU A 148 8.02 -11.63 28.65
CA GLU A 148 7.78 -13.08 28.77
C GLU A 148 8.65 -13.90 27.81
N ARG A 149 8.95 -13.37 26.62
CA ARG A 149 9.72 -14.08 25.59
C ARG A 149 11.21 -14.23 25.90
N LYS A 150 11.80 -13.36 26.72
CA LYS A 150 13.24 -13.44 27.08
C LYS A 150 13.57 -14.57 28.05
N SER A 151 12.56 -15.11 28.75
CA SER A 151 12.76 -16.20 29.71
C SER A 151 12.92 -17.59 29.06
N GLN A 152 12.56 -17.75 27.79
CA GLN A 152 12.52 -19.06 27.11
C GLN A 152 13.66 -19.31 26.12
N LEU A 153 14.54 -18.34 25.84
CA LEU A 153 15.69 -18.49 24.95
C LEU A 153 17.02 -18.33 25.70
N GLY A 154 17.12 -18.95 26.88
CA GLY A 154 18.28 -18.84 27.78
C GLY A 154 19.22 -20.05 27.77
N GLN A 155 19.11 -20.99 26.83
CA GLN A 155 19.97 -22.18 26.79
C GLN A 155 20.36 -22.57 25.37
N MET A 156 21.30 -21.84 24.76
CA MET A 156 22.32 -22.40 23.86
C MET A 156 23.41 -21.35 23.59
N GLU A 157 24.08 -20.86 24.63
CA GLU A 157 25.33 -20.09 24.48
C GLU A 157 26.51 -20.96 24.93
N ASN A 158 27.24 -21.54 23.97
CA ASN A 158 28.70 -21.64 24.01
C ASN A 158 29.22 -22.36 22.75
N VAL A 159 30.07 -21.70 21.98
CA VAL A 159 31.44 -22.14 21.64
C VAL A 159 32.01 -21.25 20.52
N MET A 160 33.13 -20.62 20.86
CA MET A 160 34.22 -20.10 20.02
C MET A 160 34.07 -18.76 19.29
N SER A 161 34.68 -17.78 19.95
CA SER A 161 35.27 -16.56 19.42
C SER A 161 36.19 -16.78 18.22
N LYS A 162 36.09 -15.90 17.21
CA LYS A 162 37.26 -15.23 16.64
C LYS A 162 36.84 -13.97 15.88
N ASP A 163 37.59 -12.91 16.17
CA ASP A 163 37.46 -11.55 15.65
C ASP A 163 37.29 -11.49 14.14
N THR A 164 36.31 -10.72 13.67
CA THR A 164 36.54 -9.73 12.60
C THR A 164 35.49 -8.63 12.73
N MET A 165 35.93 -7.48 13.24
CA MET A 165 35.22 -6.22 13.20
C MET A 165 35.08 -5.76 11.74
N LEU A 166 33.89 -5.94 11.16
CA LEU A 166 33.42 -5.14 10.03
C LEU A 166 31.96 -4.78 10.32
N GLU A 167 31.79 -3.77 11.17
CA GLU A 167 30.53 -3.01 11.25
C GLU A 167 30.35 -2.28 9.91
N ASP A 168 29.81 -2.97 8.93
CA ASP A 168 29.31 -2.34 7.70
C ASP A 168 27.95 -1.73 8.03
N ASN A 169 27.99 -0.62 8.79
CA ASN A 169 26.85 0.20 9.14
C ASN A 169 26.41 0.98 7.90
N SER A 170 26.03 0.26 6.83
CA SER A 170 25.45 0.82 5.63
C SER A 170 24.11 1.42 6.02
N SER A 171 24.05 2.74 6.14
CA SER A 171 22.83 3.46 6.45
C SER A 171 21.74 3.09 5.44
N SER A 172 20.74 2.31 5.86
CA SER A 172 19.64 1.76 5.03
C SER A 172 18.58 2.80 4.65
N VAL A 173 19.00 4.05 4.51
CA VAL A 173 18.23 5.26 4.79
C VAL A 173 18.53 6.23 3.64
N PHE A 174 17.63 6.28 2.65
CA PHE A 174 17.87 7.01 1.40
C PHE A 174 16.86 8.15 1.18
N PRO A 175 17.28 9.28 0.59
CA PRO A 175 16.37 10.35 0.19
C PRO A 175 15.43 9.89 -0.92
N THR A 176 14.12 10.04 -0.72
CA THR A 176 13.10 9.60 -1.70
C THR A 176 13.22 10.29 -3.07
N LYS A 177 13.71 11.54 -3.11
CA LYS A 177 13.83 12.34 -4.34
C LYS A 177 14.93 11.89 -5.31
N LEU A 178 15.82 10.99 -4.88
CA LEU A 178 16.92 10.49 -5.70
C LEU A 178 16.68 9.07 -6.23
N LEU A 179 15.56 8.45 -5.82
CA LEU A 179 15.24 7.10 -6.23
C LEU A 179 14.43 7.12 -7.53
N LYS A 180 14.95 6.43 -8.55
CA LYS A 180 14.24 6.23 -9.81
C LYS A 180 13.23 5.09 -9.65
N PRO A 181 11.95 5.29 -10.01
CA PRO A 181 10.99 4.20 -10.04
C PRO A 181 11.46 3.07 -10.96
N ASN A 182 11.27 1.83 -10.49
CA ASN A 182 11.67 0.62 -11.20
C ASN A 182 10.56 -0.45 -11.22
N PHE A 183 9.48 -0.25 -10.46
CA PHE A 183 8.31 -1.14 -10.46
C PHE A 183 7.01 -0.34 -10.58
N ILE A 184 5.98 -0.99 -11.13
CA ILE A 184 4.57 -0.60 -11.02
C ILE A 184 3.94 -1.45 -9.91
N VAL A 185 3.16 -0.83 -9.03
CA VAL A 185 2.37 -1.54 -8.02
C VAL A 185 1.09 -2.04 -8.68
N ASP A 186 0.89 -3.36 -8.71
CA ASP A 186 -0.35 -3.94 -9.21
C ASP A 186 -1.48 -3.75 -8.20
N LEU A 187 -2.52 -3.02 -8.62
CA LEU A 187 -3.76 -2.79 -7.88
C LEU A 187 -4.99 -3.44 -8.52
N MET A 188 -4.80 -4.24 -9.58
CA MET A 188 -5.89 -4.78 -10.41
C MET A 188 -5.90 -6.30 -10.45
N GLU A 189 -4.88 -6.94 -11.02
CA GLU A 189 -4.88 -8.39 -11.28
C GLU A 189 -4.32 -9.16 -10.09
N PHE A 190 -3.17 -8.75 -9.57
CA PHE A 190 -2.52 -9.37 -8.41
C PHE A 190 -2.14 -8.31 -7.37
N PRO A 191 -3.10 -7.87 -6.51
CA PRO A 191 -2.89 -6.78 -5.56
C PRO A 191 -1.63 -6.91 -4.71
N GLY A 192 -0.75 -5.93 -4.84
CA GLY A 192 0.53 -5.84 -4.12
C GLY A 192 1.73 -6.39 -4.86
N ASP A 193 1.52 -7.09 -5.98
CA ASP A 193 2.63 -7.52 -6.80
C ASP A 193 3.39 -6.32 -7.42
N LEU A 194 4.70 -6.47 -7.59
CA LEU A 194 5.58 -5.40 -8.09
C LEU A 194 6.05 -5.75 -9.50
N ILE A 195 5.45 -5.08 -10.49
CA ILE A 195 5.68 -5.34 -11.90
C ILE A 195 6.91 -4.56 -12.37
N PRO A 196 7.99 -5.20 -12.84
CA PRO A 196 9.16 -4.46 -13.32
C PRO A 196 8.81 -3.52 -14.48
N ILE A 197 9.21 -2.25 -14.38
CA ILE A 197 9.00 -1.27 -15.46
C ILE A 197 9.72 -1.74 -16.73
N GLY A 198 9.04 -1.61 -17.87
CA GLY A 198 9.55 -2.07 -19.17
C GLY A 198 9.32 -3.56 -19.47
N SER A 199 8.79 -4.33 -18.51
CA SER A 199 8.33 -5.70 -18.77
C SER A 199 7.10 -5.72 -19.69
N ARG A 200 6.84 -6.86 -20.36
CA ARG A 200 5.61 -7.04 -21.16
C ARG A 200 4.36 -6.80 -20.34
N ARG A 201 4.33 -7.28 -19.09
CA ARG A 201 3.21 -7.06 -18.17
C ARG A 201 3.01 -5.59 -17.84
N ALA A 202 4.09 -4.83 -17.60
CA ALA A 202 3.99 -3.39 -17.37
C ALA A 202 3.36 -2.67 -18.58
N ARG A 203 3.79 -3.00 -19.81
CA ARG A 203 3.18 -2.44 -21.03
C ARG A 203 1.69 -2.76 -21.11
N SER A 204 1.32 -4.03 -20.95
CA SER A 204 -0.08 -4.43 -20.98
C SER A 204 -0.92 -3.76 -19.89
N TYR A 205 -0.37 -3.59 -18.69
CA TYR A 205 -1.03 -2.87 -17.59
C TYR A 205 -1.36 -1.42 -17.97
N CYS A 206 -0.40 -0.73 -18.59
CA CYS A 206 -0.54 0.65 -19.04
C CYS A 206 -1.41 0.80 -20.30
N GLU A 207 -1.36 -0.18 -21.23
CA GLU A 207 -1.98 -0.11 -22.57
C GLU A 207 -3.40 -0.68 -22.64
N LYS A 208 -3.83 -1.56 -21.72
CA LYS A 208 -5.11 -2.30 -21.87
C LYS A 208 -6.27 -1.31 -22.07
N LYS A 209 -7.01 -1.42 -23.18
CA LYS A 209 -8.24 -0.64 -23.39
C LYS A 209 -9.26 -1.01 -22.31
N LEU A 210 -10.14 -0.08 -21.95
CA LEU A 210 -11.34 -0.37 -21.16
C LEU A 210 -12.11 -1.48 -21.89
N SER A 211 -12.03 -2.70 -21.38
CA SER A 211 -12.83 -3.82 -21.86
C SER A 211 -13.95 -4.02 -20.84
N CYS A 212 -15.03 -3.23 -20.96
CA CYS A 212 -16.31 -3.71 -20.47
C CYS A 212 -17.13 -4.13 -21.69
N ASP A 213 -17.06 -5.42 -21.99
CA ASP A 213 -17.89 -6.10 -22.99
C ASP A 213 -19.29 -6.38 -22.43
N ILE A 214 -19.85 -5.48 -21.60
CA ILE A 214 -21.24 -5.59 -21.19
C ILE A 214 -22.07 -5.05 -22.35
N LEU A 215 -22.45 -5.95 -23.26
CA LEU A 215 -23.76 -5.88 -23.88
C LEU A 215 -24.76 -6.00 -22.74
N CYS A 216 -25.28 -4.87 -22.27
CA CYS A 216 -26.49 -4.87 -21.47
C CYS A 216 -27.55 -5.49 -22.38
N SER A 217 -27.94 -6.74 -22.08
CA SER A 217 -29.23 -7.22 -22.57
C SER A 217 -30.25 -6.37 -21.84
N ASP A 218 -30.82 -5.39 -22.54
CA ASP A 218 -32.00 -4.67 -22.09
C ASP A 218 -33.12 -5.71 -21.95
N ASP A 219 -33.35 -6.22 -20.74
CA ASP A 219 -34.57 -6.94 -20.43
C ASP A 219 -35.69 -5.90 -20.28
N THR A 220 -36.32 -5.53 -21.40
CA THR A 220 -37.71 -5.04 -21.44
C THR A 220 -38.39 -5.35 -22.76
#